data_AF-A0A7Y3XPB8-F1
#
_entry.id   AF-A0A7Y3XPB8-F1
#
_cell.length_a   1.000
_cell.length_b   1.000
_cell.length_c   1.000
_cell.angle_alpha   90.00
_cell.angle_beta   90.00
_cell.angle_gamma   90.00
#
_symmetry.space_group_name_H-M   'P 1'
#
loop_
_entity.id
_entity.type
_entity.pdbx_description
1 polymer ?
#
loop_
_entity_poly.entity_id
_entity_poly.type
_entity_poly.pdbx_seq_one_letter_code
_entity_poly.pdbx_strand_id
1 'polypeptide(L)' 'MMVGNSFIGQIITLYEIVLIVRIILSWVPHNAYHPAAVFLYKITDPVLNPVRRIIPSIGGIDISPIVVFIGLGFIKRAVG' A
#
# COMPACT_ATOMS: atom_id res chain seq x y z
N MET A 1 16.60 21.06 6.25
CA MET A 1 15.25 20.96 6.85
C MET A 1 15.10 19.54 7.36
N MET A 2 15.37 19.32 8.66
CA MET A 2 15.18 18.02 9.27
C MET A 2 13.67 17.75 9.25
N VAL A 3 13.21 16.82 8.42
CA VAL A 3 11.89 16.22 8.63
C VAL A 3 11.97 15.59 10.01
N GLY A 4 11.40 16.24 11.02
CA GLY A 4 11.32 15.65 12.34
C GLY A 4 10.52 14.36 12.17
N ASN A 5 11.07 13.20 12.54
CA ASN A 5 10.37 11.93 12.39
C ASN A 5 9.15 11.91 13.33
N SER A 6 8.03 12.49 12.89
CA SER A 6 6.77 12.40 13.60
C SER A 6 6.38 10.93 13.69
N PHE A 7 5.85 10.53 14.85
CA PHE A 7 5.43 9.14 15.08
C PHE A 7 4.43 8.67 14.00
N ILE A 8 3.55 9.56 13.56
CA ILE A 8 2.63 9.31 12.45
C ILE A 8 3.38 9.09 11.13
N GLY A 9 4.39 9.91 10.82
CA GLY A 9 5.23 9.74 9.64
C GLY A 9 5.98 8.41 9.62
N GLN A 10 6.40 7.90 10.78
CA GLN A 10 7.02 6.58 10.91
C GLN A 10 6.02 5.45 10.60
N ILE A 11 4.79 5.52 11.13
CA ILE A 11 3.73 4.56 10.83
C ILE A 11 3.41 4.55 9.33
N ILE A 12 3.29 5.72 8.72
CA ILE A 12 3.05 5.83 7.27
C ILE A 12 4.19 5.18 6.49
N THR A 13 5.43 5.41 6.89
CA THR A 13 6.61 4.80 6.24
C THR A 13 6.60 3.27 6.34
N LEU A 14 6.20 2.71 7.49
CA LEU A 14 6.04 1.26 7.64
C LEU A 14 4.94 0.72 6.72
N TYR A 15 3.81 1.41 6.62
CA TYR A 15 2.72 0.98 5.74
C TYR A 15 3.08 1.12 4.25
N GLU A 16 3.85 2.13 3.87
CA GLU A 16 4.40 2.27 2.51
C GLU A 16 5.27 1.06 2.12
N ILE A 17 6.08 0.52 3.05
CA ILE A 17 6.86 -0.72 2.81
C ILE A 17 5.92 -1.90 2.54
N VAL A 18 4.84 -2.03 3.31
CA VAL A 18 3.82 -3.06 3.10
C VAL A 18 3.18 -2.92 1.71
N LEU A 19 2.90 -1.69 1.27
CA LEU A 19 2.38 -1.43 -0.08
C LEU A 19 3.39 -1.77 -1.18
N ILE A 20 4.69 -1.58 -0.96
CA ILE A 20 5.71 -2.03 -1.93
C ILE A 20 5.65 -3.54 -2.11
N VAL A 21 5.56 -4.30 -1.02
CA VAL A 21 5.38 -5.76 -1.08
C VAL A 21 4.10 -6.12 -1.86
N ARG A 22 3.03 -5.34 -1.64
CA ARG A 22 1.76 -5.50 -2.33
C ARG A 22 1.84 -5.27 -3.83
N ILE A 23 2.59 -4.24 -4.26
CA ILE A 23 2.85 -3.95 -5.67
C ILE A 23 3.60 -5.12 -6.32
N ILE A 24 4.67 -5.60 -5.67
CA ILE A 24 5.46 -6.72 -6.19
C ILE A 24 4.59 -7.97 -6.34
N LEU A 25 3.78 -8.31 -5.33
CA LEU A 25 2.89 -9.47 -5.39
C LEU A 25 1.76 -9.32 -6.41
N SER A 26 1.42 -8.09 -6.82
CA SER A 26 0.45 -7.88 -7.90
C SER A 26 1.00 -8.22 -9.29
N TRP A 27 2.33 -8.18 -9.47
CA TRP A 27 3.01 -8.51 -10.73
C TRP A 27 3.55 -9.92 -10.77
N VAL A 28 3.92 -10.47 -9.61
CA VAL A 28 4.51 -11.80 -9.50
C VAL A 28 3.43 -12.83 -9.15
N PRO A 29 3.23 -13.86 -9.98
CA PRO A 29 2.35 -14.98 -9.65
C PRO A 29 2.77 -15.63 -8.32
N HIS A 30 1.82 -15.82 -7.42
CA HIS A 30 2.07 -16.40 -6.10
C HIS A 30 0.86 -17.19 -5.61
N ASN A 31 1.06 -18.03 -4.60
CA ASN A 31 -0.04 -18.73 -3.94
C ASN A 31 -0.79 -17.75 -3.00
N ALA A 32 -1.98 -17.30 -3.41
CA ALA A 32 -2.81 -16.39 -2.63
C ALA A 32 -3.25 -16.95 -1.26
N TYR A 33 -3.22 -18.27 -1.08
CA TYR A 33 -3.56 -18.93 0.19
C TYR A 33 -2.38 -19.03 1.15
N HIS A 34 -1.17 -18.62 0.75
CA HIS A 34 -0.02 -18.62 1.65
C HIS A 34 -0.27 -17.67 2.84
N PRO A 35 0.01 -18.08 4.10
CA PRO A 35 -0.33 -17.28 5.29
C PRO A 35 0.18 -15.83 5.25
N ALA A 36 1.39 -15.61 4.75
CA ALA A 36 1.96 -14.28 4.60
C ALA A 36 1.20 -13.43 3.56
N ALA A 37 0.76 -14.04 2.45
CA ALA A 37 -0.03 -13.36 1.44
C ALA A 37 -1.41 -12.99 2.03
N VAL A 38 -2.09 -13.95 2.68
CA VAL A 38 -3.38 -13.72 3.38
C VAL A 38 -3.27 -12.60 4.41
N PHE A 39 -2.19 -12.58 5.20
CA PHE A 39 -1.93 -11.50 6.15
C PHE A 39 -1.80 -10.15 5.44
N LEU A 40 -1.02 -10.09 4.36
CA LEU A 40 -0.87 -8.88 3.56
C LEU A 40 -2.21 -8.40 2.96
N TYR A 41 -3.01 -9.32 2.40
CA TYR A 41 -4.36 -9.06 1.90
C TYR A 41 -5.20 -8.41 3.01
N LYS A 42 -5.25 -9.02 4.20
CA LYS A 42 -6.05 -8.53 5.34
C LYS A 42 -5.68 -7.12 5.80
N ILE A 43 -4.40 -6.76 5.81
CA ILE A 43 -3.96 -5.44 6.28
C ILE A 43 -4.08 -4.36 5.20
N THR A 44 -3.98 -4.72 3.92
CA THR A 44 -3.99 -3.74 2.82
C THR A 44 -5.38 -3.55 2.22
N ASP A 45 -6.18 -4.62 2.07
CA ASP A 45 -7.47 -4.58 1.37
C ASP A 45 -8.51 -3.61 1.96
N PRO A 46 -8.61 -3.36 3.27
CA PRO A 46 -9.51 -2.34 3.80
C PRO A 46 -9.25 -0.93 3.20
N VAL A 47 -7.99 -0.62 2.90
CA VAL A 47 -7.59 0.67 2.30
C VAL A 47 -7.63 0.61 0.77
N LEU A 48 -7.22 -0.53 0.19
CA LEU A 48 -7.17 -0.70 -1.26
C LEU A 48 -8.55 -0.87 -1.89
N ASN A 49 -9.49 -1.56 -1.26
CA ASN A 49 -10.81 -1.86 -1.83
C ASN A 49 -11.61 -0.60 -2.21
N PRO A 50 -11.67 0.46 -1.39
CA PRO A 50 -12.27 1.73 -1.81
C PRO A 50 -11.60 2.32 -3.05
N VAL A 51 -10.27 2.25 -3.13
CA VAL A 51 -9.52 2.76 -4.29
C VAL A 51 -9.77 1.92 -5.53
N ARG A 52 -9.84 0.59 -5.41
CA ARG A 52 -10.17 -0.34 -6.50
C ARG A 52 -11.56 -0.11 -7.10
N ARG A 53 -12.51 0.44 -6.33
CA ARG A 53 -13.83 0.83 -6.84
C ARG A 53 -13.76 2.03 -7.79
N ILE A 54 -12.76 2.89 -7.63
CA ILE A 54 -12.55 4.08 -8.46
C ILE A 54 -11.63 3.73 -9.64
N ILE A 55 -10.55 2.99 -9.37
CA ILE A 55 -9.53 2.60 -10.33
C ILE A 55 -9.40 1.08 -10.31
N PRO A 56 -10.13 0.36 -11.19
CA PRO A 56 -10.10 -1.10 -11.22
C PRO A 56 -8.74 -1.62 -11.69
N SER A 57 -8.47 -2.90 -11.42
CA SER A 57 -7.27 -3.58 -11.89
C SER A 57 -7.17 -3.55 -13.42
N ILE A 58 -6.00 -3.22 -13.96
CA ILE A 58 -5.75 -3.15 -15.40
C ILE A 58 -4.94 -4.37 -15.82
N GLY A 59 -5.46 -5.17 -16.74
CA GLY A 59 -4.75 -6.36 -17.24
C GLY A 59 -4.42 -7.40 -16.16
N GLY A 60 -5.26 -7.52 -15.11
CA GLY A 60 -5.02 -8.43 -13.99
C GLY A 60 -4.05 -7.91 -12.93
N ILE A 61 -3.46 -6.73 -13.14
CA ILE A 61 -2.56 -6.08 -12.20
C ILE A 61 -3.34 -5.08 -11.35
N ASP A 62 -3.16 -5.18 -10.03
CA ASP A 62 -3.75 -4.23 -9.08
C ASP A 62 -2.87 -2.98 -8.94
N ILE A 63 -3.32 -1.88 -9.52
CA ILE A 63 -2.65 -0.57 -9.46
C ILE A 63 -3.08 0.26 -8.24
N SER A 64 -4.10 -0.17 -7.48
CA SER A 64 -4.56 0.55 -6.29
C SER A 64 -3.47 0.77 -5.22
N PRO A 65 -2.50 -0.16 -4.99
CA PRO A 65 -1.45 0.07 -4.01
C PRO A 65 -0.53 1.23 -4.38
N ILE A 66 -0.29 1.48 -5.68
CA ILE A 66 0.52 2.60 -6.17
C ILE A 66 -0.18 3.91 -5.85
N VAL A 67 -1.49 3.97 -6.10
CA VAL A 67 -2.31 5.16 -5.81
C VAL A 67 -2.29 5.49 -4.32
N VAL A 68 -2.49 4.48 -3.46
CA VAL A 68 -2.42 4.67 -2.00
C VAL A 68 -1.02 5.05 -1.55
N PHE A 69 0.04 4.46 -2.10
CA PHE A 69 1.42 4.81 -1.80
C PHE A 69 1.70 6.29 -2.09
N ILE A 70 1.29 6.77 -3.26
CA ILE A 70 1.45 8.18 -3.64
C ILE A 70 0.64 9.09 -2.71
N GLY A 71 -0.61 8.74 -2.42
CA GLY A 71 -1.48 9.51 -1.51
C GLY A 71 -0.90 9.63 -0.10
N LEU A 72 -0.37 8.54 0.44
CA LEU A 72 0.30 8.51 1.74
C LEU A 72 1.58 9.36 1.75
N GLY A 73 2.32 9.41 0.63
CA GLY A 73 3.47 10.29 0.48
C GLY A 73 3.10 11.78 0.64
N PHE A 74 1.95 12.20 0.11
CA PHE A 74 1.43 13.55 0.32
C PHE A 74 1.02 13.79 1.78
N ILE A 75 0.31 12.85 2.40
CA ILE A 75 -0.11 12.95 3.81
C ILE A 75 1.12 13.03 4.73
N LYS A 76 2.12 12.19 4.49
CA LYS A 76 3.37 12.17 5.28
C LYS A 76 4.10 13.51 5.23
N ARG A 77 4.14 14.16 4.05
CA ARG A 77 4.72 15.51 3.89
C ARG A 77 3.91 16.59 4.58
N ALA A 78 2.61 16.41 4.73
CA ALA A 78 1.74 17.36 5.44
C ALA A 78 1.82 17.23 6.97
N VAL A 79 2.24 16.07 7.48
CA VAL A 79 2.31 15.74 8.92
C VAL A 79 3.76 15.70 9.45
N GLY A 80 4.75 15.89 8.58
CA GLY A 80 6.18 16.00 8.92
C GLY A 80 6.66 17.44 8.91
#